data_AF-A0A7M2QRJ6-F1
#
_entry.id   AF-A0A7M2QRJ6-F1
#
_cell.length_a   1.000
_cell.length_b   1.000
_cell.length_c   1.000
_cell.angle_alpha   90.00
_cell.angle_beta   90.00
_cell.angle_gamma   90.00
#
_symmetry.space_group_name_H-M   'P 1'
#
loop_
_entity.id
_entity.type
_entity.pdbx_description
1 polymer ?
#
loop_
_entity_poly.entity_id
_entity_poly.type
_entity_poly.pdbx_seq_one_letter_code
_entity_poly.pdbx_strand_id
1 'polypeptide(L)' 'MLKTETWWESIFTGPLAHGLHPQKQEELENESFLFFQYNDTASEENDQPS' A
#
# COMPACT_ATOMS: atom_id res chain seq x y z
N MET A 1 -14.22 -8.06 -20.73
CA MET A 1 -13.03 -7.79 -19.91
C MET A 1 -13.10 -8.70 -18.69
N LEU A 2 -12.05 -9.47 -18.40
CA LEU A 2 -11.90 -10.12 -17.10
C LEU A 2 -11.65 -9.01 -16.08
N LYS A 3 -12.59 -8.81 -15.16
CA LYS A 3 -12.38 -7.87 -14.05
C LYS A 3 -11.45 -8.59 -13.07
N THR A 4 -10.21 -8.12 -12.93
CA THR A 4 -9.33 -8.57 -11.86
C THR A 4 -9.97 -8.16 -10.54
N GLU A 5 -10.25 -9.12 -9.68
CA GLU A 5 -10.76 -8.85 -8.33
C GLU A 5 -9.62 -8.24 -7.51
N THR A 6 -9.79 -6.99 -7.07
CA THR A 6 -8.82 -6.30 -6.22
C THR A 6 -9.11 -6.66 -4.75
N TRP A 7 -8.07 -7.00 -3.99
CA TRP A 7 -8.24 -7.55 -2.62
C TRP A 7 -9.06 -6.63 -1.69
N TRP A 8 -8.95 -5.31 -1.89
CA TRP A 8 -9.62 -4.30 -1.08
C TRP A 8 -11.07 -4.04 -1.51
N GLU A 9 -11.52 -4.50 -2.69
CA GLU A 9 -12.89 -4.27 -3.18
C GLU A 9 -13.91 -4.80 -2.18
N SER A 10 -13.67 -5.98 -1.59
CA SER A 10 -14.54 -6.60 -0.58
C SER A 10 -14.64 -5.80 0.72
N ILE A 11 -13.59 -5.05 1.06
CA ILE A 11 -13.49 -4.23 2.28
C ILE A 11 -14.28 -2.93 2.10
N PHE A 12 -14.15 -2.30 0.93
CA PHE A 12 -14.83 -1.04 0.60
C PHE A 12 -16.13 -1.27 -0.17
N THR A 13 -16.99 -2.13 0.37
CA THR A 13 -18.34 -2.38 -0.17
C THR A 13 -19.43 -1.67 0.62
N GLY A 14 -20.63 -1.59 0.02
CA GLY A 14 -21.82 -1.07 0.69
C GLY A 14 -21.63 0.38 1.17
N PRO A 15 -21.94 0.71 2.44
CA PRO A 15 -21.80 2.07 2.96
C PRO A 15 -20.39 2.65 2.86
N LEU A 16 -19.36 1.81 2.92
CA LEU A 16 -17.95 2.23 2.86
C LEU A 16 -17.50 2.62 1.44
N ALA A 17 -18.21 2.14 0.40
CA ALA A 17 -17.94 2.52 -0.99
C ALA A 17 -18.18 4.01 -1.25
N HIS A 18 -19.07 4.65 -0.48
CA HIS A 18 -19.42 6.07 -0.67
C HIS A 18 -18.46 7.04 0.03
N GLY A 19 -17.58 6.55 0.91
CA GLY A 19 -16.69 7.36 1.73
C GLY A 19 -15.22 7.28 1.32
N LEU A 20 -14.88 6.54 0.26
CA LEU A 20 -13.49 6.37 -0.14
C LEU A 20 -12.98 7.65 -0.81
N HIS A 21 -12.00 8.29 -0.18
CA HIS A 21 -11.38 9.50 -0.72
C HIS A 21 -10.62 9.16 -2.02
N PRO A 22 -10.74 9.95 -3.10
CA PRO A 22 -10.13 9.62 -4.40
C PRO A 22 -8.63 9.34 -4.34
N GLN A 23 -7.88 10.10 -3.53
CA GLN A 23 -6.44 9.87 -3.33
C GLN A 23 -6.17 8.50 -2.68
N LYS A 24 -7.04 8.04 -1.77
CA LYS A 24 -6.92 6.72 -1.15
C LYS A 24 -7.32 5.61 -2.10
N GLN A 25 -8.29 5.86 -2.98
CA GLN A 25 -8.59 4.94 -4.06
C GLN A 25 -7.39 4.76 -4.99
N GLU A 26 -6.71 5.84 -5.38
CA GLU A 26 -5.49 5.76 -6.20
C GLU A 26 -4.36 4.98 -5.51
N GLU A 27 -4.14 5.19 -4.21
CA GLU A 27 -3.19 4.40 -3.42
C GLU A 27 -3.55 2.90 -3.40
N LEU A 28 -4.84 2.57 -3.28
CA LEU A 28 -5.35 1.19 -3.29
C LEU A 28 -5.21 0.51 -4.66
N GLU A 29 -5.40 1.24 -5.76
CA GLU A 29 -5.17 0.74 -7.12
C GLU A 29 -3.67 0.54 -7.42
N ASN A 30 -2.81 1.39 -6.84
CA ASN A 30 -1.37 1.35 -7.07
C ASN A 30 -0.69 0.25 -6.24
N GLU A 31 -1.20 -0.05 -5.05
CA GLU A 31 -0.70 -1.10 -4.14
C GLU A 31 0.77 -0.96 -3.70
N SER A 32 1.46 0.13 -4.06
CA SER A 32 2.87 0.38 -3.72
C SER A 32 3.18 0.31 -2.22
N PHE A 33 2.19 0.57 -1.35
CA PHE A 33 2.34 0.51 0.09
C PHE A 33 2.45 -0.92 0.65
N LEU A 34 2.06 -1.94 -0.12
CA LEU A 34 2.20 -3.34 0.28
C LEU A 34 3.65 -3.83 0.21
N PHE A 35 4.48 -3.16 -0.60
CA PHE A 35 5.86 -3.52 -0.80
C PHE A 35 6.75 -2.74 0.16
N PHE A 36 7.79 -3.42 0.66
CA PHE A 36 8.87 -2.73 1.35
C PHE A 36 9.49 -1.72 0.38
N GLN A 37 9.31 -0.44 0.67
CA GLN A 37 10.05 0.60 -0.03
C GLN A 37 11.51 0.45 0.41
N TYR A 38 12.37 0.11 -0.55
CA TYR A 38 13.82 0.08 -0.38
C TYR A 38 14.35 1.51 -0.27
N ASN A 39 13.82 2.30 0.67
CA ASN A 39 14.33 3.61 1.01
C ASN A 39 15.28 3.43 2.19
N ASP A 40 16.55 3.18 1.88
CA ASP A 40 17.77 3.40 2.68
C ASP A 40 17.60 3.56 4.20
N THR A 41 17.02 2.56 4.86
CA THR A 41 17.11 2.40 6.32
C THR A 41 18.10 1.31 6.71
N ALA A 42 19.02 0.95 5.80
CA ALA A 42 20.32 0.41 6.18
C ALA A 42 21.25 1.56 6.63
N SER A 43 20.85 2.25 7.70
CA SER A 43 21.77 3.03 8.54
C SER A 43 21.95 2.28 9.85
N GLU A 44 22.36 1.02 9.76
CA GLU A 44 22.91 0.24 10.86
C GLU A 44 24.27 -0.31 10.43
N GLU A 45 25.30 0.54 10.51
CA GLU A 45 26.68 0.08 10.74
C GLU A 45 27.31 1.08 11.71
N ASN A 46 26.93 0.95 12.98
CA ASN A 46 27.65 1.51 14.12
C ASN A 46 28.30 0.35 14.90
N ASP A 47 29.06 -0.48 14.20
CA ASP A 47 29.93 -1.51 14.78
C ASP A 47 31.29 -1.47 14.06
N GLN A 48 32.06 -0.42 14.32
CA GLN A 48 33.50 -0.44 14.05
C GLN A 48 34.20 -0.95 15.32
N PRO A 49 34.76 -2.19 15.34
CA PRO A 49 35.58 -2.63 16.46
C PRO A 49 36.88 -1.81 16.52
N SER A 50 37.34 -1.57 17.75
CA SER A 50 38.47 -0.71 18.14
C SER A 50 39.81 -1.04 17.50
#